data_AF-K9VT78-F1
#
_entry.id   AF-K9VT78-F1
#
_cell.length_a   1.000
_cell.length_b   1.000
_cell.length_c   1.000
_cell.angle_alpha   90.00
_cell.angle_beta   90.00
_cell.angle_gamma   90.00
#
_symmetry.space_group_name_H-M   'P 1'
#
loop_
_entity.id
_entity.type
_entity.pdbx_description
1 polymer ?
#
loop_
_entity_poly.entity_id
_entity_poly.type
_entity_poly.pdbx_seq_one_letter_code
_entity_poly.pdbx_strand_id
1 'polypeptide(L)'
;MKNILSTSVMASKEKRTQPVTVAGEVKMTYFERLHPWCIIKLLPNCQRIVVARFRRRRDADDHFRVLQRFVKEFTFVIVFDIPPKPTLPKE
;
A
#
# COMPACT_ATOMS: atom_id res chain seq x y z
N MET A 1 19.42 11.57 -29.20
CA MET A 1 20.34 12.25 -28.26
C MET A 1 19.92 11.80 -26.87
N LYS A 2 20.54 10.74 -26.32
CA LYS A 2 21.60 10.81 -25.28
C LYS A 2 21.15 11.67 -24.08
N ASN A 3 20.99 11.22 -22.84
CA ASN A 3 21.49 10.05 -22.13
C ASN A 3 20.63 9.80 -20.88
N ILE A 4 20.47 8.51 -20.59
CA ILE A 4 20.09 7.94 -19.31
C ILE A 4 21.36 7.95 -18.42
N LEU A 5 21.23 8.30 -17.14
CA LEU A 5 21.95 7.78 -15.97
C LEU A 5 21.88 8.80 -14.82
N SER A 6 21.17 8.48 -13.74
CA SER A 6 21.75 8.48 -12.39
C SER A 6 20.72 7.86 -11.41
N THR A 7 20.87 6.58 -11.05
CA THR A 7 21.56 6.01 -9.87
C THR A 7 20.66 5.91 -8.63
N SER A 8 20.19 4.66 -8.41
CA SER A 8 20.03 3.89 -7.16
C SER A 8 19.71 4.61 -5.84
N VAL A 9 18.74 4.09 -5.08
CA VAL A 9 18.97 3.39 -3.78
C VAL A 9 17.64 2.94 -3.14
N MET A 10 17.56 1.64 -2.85
CA MET A 10 16.59 0.89 -2.04
C MET A 10 15.09 0.91 -2.42
N ALA A 11 14.71 0.16 -3.46
CA ALA A 11 13.37 -0.43 -3.51
C ALA A 11 13.48 -1.90 -3.06
N SER A 12 13.31 -2.08 -1.74
CA SER A 12 13.08 -3.38 -1.12
C SER A 12 12.08 -4.18 -1.93
N LYS A 13 12.38 -5.46 -2.07
CA LYS A 13 11.78 -6.47 -2.94
C LYS A 13 10.30 -6.69 -2.63
N GLU A 14 9.42 -5.76 -2.99
CA GLU A 14 7.98 -5.94 -2.86
C GLU A 14 7.47 -6.63 -4.13
N LYS A 15 7.37 -7.96 -4.06
CA LYS A 15 6.67 -8.75 -5.09
C LYS A 15 5.31 -8.10 -5.33
N ARG A 16 5.13 -7.54 -6.53
CA ARG A 16 3.85 -7.13 -7.10
C ARG A 16 2.92 -8.34 -7.13
N THR A 17 2.29 -8.63 -6.01
CA THR A 17 1.25 -9.65 -5.91
C THR A 17 -0.04 -8.88 -6.03
N GLN A 18 -0.64 -8.97 -7.21
CA GLN A 18 -2.00 -8.47 -7.41
C GLN A 18 -2.94 -9.21 -6.45
N PRO A 19 -3.99 -8.56 -5.94
CA PRO A 19 -5.03 -9.26 -5.19
C PRO A 19 -5.52 -10.43 -6.05
N VAL A 20 -5.49 -11.63 -5.48
CA VAL A 20 -5.92 -12.84 -6.18
C VAL A 20 -7.45 -12.80 -6.22
N THR A 21 -8.02 -12.25 -7.28
CA THR A 21 -9.47 -12.21 -7.49
C THR A 21 -9.93 -13.58 -7.95
N VAL A 22 -10.41 -14.41 -7.02
CA VAL A 22 -11.11 -15.65 -7.34
C VAL A 22 -12.58 -15.44 -6.96
N ALA A 23 -13.45 -15.37 -7.97
CA ALA A 23 -14.91 -15.37 -7.83
C ALA A 23 -15.51 -14.35 -6.82
N GLY A 24 -15.29 -13.06 -7.04
CA GLY A 24 -15.99 -11.98 -6.30
C GLY A 24 -15.53 -11.77 -4.84
N GLU A 25 -14.70 -12.66 -4.30
CA GLU A 25 -14.03 -12.47 -3.01
C GLU A 25 -12.61 -11.96 -3.22
N VAL A 26 -12.33 -10.74 -2.75
CA VAL A 26 -10.96 -10.23 -2.66
C VAL A 26 -10.27 -11.00 -1.54
N LYS A 27 -9.65 -12.13 -1.88
CA LYS A 27 -8.95 -12.97 -0.92
C LYS A 27 -7.59 -12.37 -0.63
N MET A 28 -7.56 -11.51 0.38
CA MET A 28 -6.34 -10.86 0.84
C MET A 28 -5.35 -11.91 1.35
N THR A 29 -4.10 -11.75 0.94
CA THR A 29 -3.01 -12.65 1.31
C THR A 29 -2.74 -12.56 2.82
N TYR A 30 -2.13 -13.62 3.39
CA TYR A 30 -1.71 -13.61 4.79
C TYR A 30 -0.78 -12.43 5.12
N PHE A 31 0.05 -12.03 4.16
CA PHE A 31 0.93 -10.88 4.28
C PHE A 31 0.14 -9.58 4.47
N GLU A 32 -0.90 -9.35 3.66
CA GLU A 32 -1.75 -8.15 3.77
C GLU A 32 -2.49 -8.09 5.11
N ARG A 33 -2.91 -9.25 5.65
CA ARG A 33 -3.50 -9.34 6.99
C ARG A 33 -2.53 -8.93 8.11
N LEU A 34 -1.24 -9.18 7.92
CA LEU A 34 -0.21 -8.86 8.91
C LEU A 34 0.22 -7.39 8.88
N HIS A 35 -0.11 -6.66 7.79
CA HIS A 35 0.28 -5.27 7.57
C HIS A 35 -0.96 -4.38 7.40
N PRO A 36 -1.71 -4.14 8.49
CA PRO A 36 -3.01 -3.47 8.42
C PRO A 36 -2.90 -1.95 8.19
N TRP A 37 -1.74 -1.35 8.43
CA TRP A 37 -1.56 0.09 8.23
C TRP A 37 -1.11 0.34 6.80
N CYS A 38 -1.90 1.07 6.01
CA CYS A 38 -1.56 1.38 4.63
C CYS A 38 -1.48 2.89 4.40
N ILE A 39 -0.51 3.32 3.58
CA ILE A 39 -0.44 4.69 3.07
C ILE A 39 -1.10 4.71 1.71
N ILE A 40 -2.12 5.53 1.55
CA ILE A 40 -2.87 5.69 0.31
C ILE A 40 -2.55 7.05 -0.30
N LYS A 41 -2.23 7.05 -1.59
CA LYS A 41 -2.15 8.25 -2.41
C LYS A 41 -3.53 8.56 -2.99
N LEU A 42 -4.00 9.78 -2.78
CA LEU A 42 -5.20 10.30 -3.41
C LEU A 42 -4.84 10.91 -4.75
N LEU A 43 -5.55 10.49 -5.79
CA LEU A 43 -5.41 11.02 -7.14
C LEU A 43 -6.63 11.89 -7.49
N PRO A 44 -6.49 12.83 -8.44
CA PRO A 44 -7.63 13.47 -9.06
C PRO A 44 -8.62 12.41 -9.58
N ASN A 45 -9.91 12.74 -9.60
CA ASN A 45 -11.01 11.83 -9.98
C ASN A 45 -11.37 10.78 -8.92
N CYS A 46 -11.19 11.09 -7.63
CA CYS A 46 -11.56 10.23 -6.50
C CYS A 46 -10.88 8.84 -6.52
N GLN A 47 -9.76 8.72 -7.25
CA GLN A 47 -8.99 7.49 -7.33
C GLN A 47 -8.04 7.36 -6.14
N ARG A 48 -7.80 6.13 -5.71
CA ARG A 48 -6.97 5.81 -4.54
C ARG A 48 -5.99 4.69 -4.90
N ILE A 49 -4.72 4.89 -4.58
CA ILE A 49 -3.68 3.88 -4.82
C ILE A 49 -2.96 3.60 -3.50
N VAL A 50 -2.84 2.33 -3.13
CA VAL A 50 -2.03 1.91 -1.98
C VAL A 50 -0.55 2.02 -2.37
N VAL A 51 0.18 2.88 -1.67
CA VAL A 51 1.61 3.13 -1.90
C VAL A 51 2.47 2.11 -1.15
N ALA A 52 2.11 1.86 0.10
CA ALA A 52 2.85 0.96 0.99
C ALA A 52 1.96 0.43 2.11
N ARG A 53 2.30 -0.75 2.63
CA ARG A 53 1.67 -1.36 3.82
C ARG A 53 2.71 -1.59 4.92
N PHE A 54 2.28 -1.44 6.16
CA PHE A 54 3.10 -1.48 7.36
C PHE A 54 2.40 -2.30 8.46
N ARG A 55 3.20 -2.98 9.26
CA ARG A 55 2.71 -3.75 10.41
C ARG A 55 2.37 -2.85 11.59
N ARG A 56 3.15 -1.78 11.80
CA ARG A 56 2.98 -0.83 12.91
C ARG A 56 2.61 0.55 12.39
N ARG A 57 1.81 1.28 13.17
CA ARG A 57 1.44 2.65 12.84
C ARG A 57 2.62 3.61 12.82
N ARG A 58 3.53 3.51 13.80
CA ARG A 58 4.72 4.37 13.89
C ARG A 58 5.57 4.29 12.62
N ASP A 59 5.81 3.08 12.12
CA ASP A 59 6.58 2.86 10.89
C ASP A 59 5.89 3.55 9.69
N ALA A 60 4.55 3.50 9.62
CA ALA A 60 3.77 4.20 8.61
C ALA A 60 3.83 5.73 8.77
N ASP A 61 3.74 6.26 10.00
CA ASP A 61 3.81 7.70 10.28
C ASP A 61 5.18 8.28 9.89
N ASP A 62 6.27 7.58 10.21
CA ASP A 62 7.62 8.02 9.86
C ASP A 62 7.82 8.02 8.34
N HIS A 63 7.31 6.99 7.65
CA HIS A 63 7.33 6.96 6.18
C HIS A 63 6.45 8.05 5.56
N PHE A 64 5.28 8.29 6.13
CA PHE A 64 4.35 9.35 5.70
C PHE A 64 4.98 10.73 5.80
N ARG A 65 5.68 11.04 6.91
CA ARG A 65 6.40 12.32 7.09
C ARG A 65 7.46 12.53 6.02
N VAL A 66 8.18 11.47 5.65
CA VAL A 66 9.18 11.51 4.58
C VAL A 66 8.49 11.75 3.24
N LEU A 67 7.47 10.96 2.91
CA LEU A 67 6.68 11.10 1.67
C LEU A 67 6.10 12.52 1.52
N GLN A 68 5.51 13.07 2.57
CA GLN A 68 4.90 14.39 2.55
C GLN A 68 5.94 15.51 2.33
N ARG A 69 7.19 15.32 2.74
CA ARG A 69 8.27 16.29 2.51
C ARG A 69 8.76 16.29 1.07
N PHE A 70 8.92 15.10 0.48
CA PHE A 70 9.42 14.95 -0.89
C PHE A 70 8.34 15.21 -1.93
N VAL A 71 7.09 14.89 -1.62
CA VAL A 71 6.00 14.87 -2.59
C VAL A 71 4.84 15.69 -2.04
N LYS A 72 4.96 17.02 -2.12
CA LYS A 72 3.92 17.96 -1.67
C LYS A 72 2.74 18.09 -2.64
N GLU A 73 2.92 17.63 -3.87
CA GLU A 73 1.92 17.73 -4.94
C GLU A 73 0.72 16.80 -4.76
N PHE A 74 0.89 15.73 -3.98
CA PHE A 74 -0.15 14.72 -3.79
C PHE A 74 -0.57 14.62 -2.33
N THR A 75 -1.86 14.35 -2.12
CA THR A 75 -2.40 14.10 -0.79
C THR A 75 -2.23 12.63 -0.45
N PHE A 76 -1.60 12.36 0.69
CA PHE A 76 -1.47 11.03 1.25
C PHE A 76 -2.35 10.90 2.49
N VAL A 77 -2.84 9.70 2.75
CA VAL A 77 -3.60 9.37 3.97
C VAL A 77 -3.16 8.03 4.52
N ILE A 78 -3.10 7.91 5.85
CA ILE A 78 -2.86 6.63 6.53
C ILE A 78 -4.21 6.02 6.86
N VAL A 79 -4.44 4.79 6.41
CA VAL A 79 -5.68 4.05 6.64
C VAL A 79 -5.35 2.72 7.32
N PHE A 80 -6.27 2.27 8.16
CA PHE A 80 -6.25 0.94 8.73
C PHE A 80 -7.16 0.04 7.91
N ASP A 81 -6.57 -0.89 7.17
CA ASP A 81 -7.25 -1.77 6.23
C ASP A 81 -6.98 -3.23 6.63
N ILE A 82 -7.88 -3.80 7.42
CA ILE A 82 -7.89 -5.23 7.76
C ILE A 82 -8.94 -5.92 6.90
N PRO A 83 -8.58 -6.97 6.16
CA PRO A 83 -9.57 -7.71 5.42
C PRO A 83 -10.51 -8.45 6.38
N PRO A 84 -11.81 -8.51 6.05
CA PRO A 84 -12.78 -9.21 6.88
C PRO A 84 -12.34 -10.67 7.06
N LYS A 85 -12.55 -11.20 8.27
CA LYS A 85 -12.32 -12.63 8.54
C LYS A 85 -13.17 -13.42 7.54
N PRO A 86 -12.62 -14.43 6.83
CA PRO A 86 -13.42 -15.28 5.98
C PRO A 86 -14.51 -15.91 6.84
N THR A 87 -15.74 -15.53 6.58
CA THR A 87 -16.93 -16.12 7.18
C THR A 87 -17.01 -17.54 6.64
N LEU A 88 -16.62 -18.50 7.47
CA LEU A 88 -16.93 -19.90 7.20
C LEU A 88 -18.46 -20.01 7.16
N PRO A 89 -19.04 -20.79 6.23
CA PRO A 89 -20.46 -21.11 6.26
C PRO A 89 -20.80 -21.68 7.64
N LYS A 90 -21.80 -21.10 8.31
CA LYS A 90 -22.34 -21.69 9.53
C LYS A 90 -23.17 -22.89 9.09
N GLU A 91 -22.75 -24.07 9.52
CA GLU A 91 -23.51 -25.33 9.44
C GLU A 91 -24.82 -25.23 10.22
#